data_AF-A0A7C4U9N3-F1
#
_entry.id   AF-A0A7C4U9N3-F1
#
_cell.length_a   1.000
_cell.length_b   1.000
_cell.length_c   1.000
_cell.angle_alpha   90.00
_cell.angle_beta   90.00
_cell.angle_gamma   90.00
#
_symmetry.space_group_name_H-M   'P 1'
#
loop_
_entity.id
_entity.type
_entity.pdbx_description
1 polymer ?
#
loop_
_entity_poly.entity_id
_entity_poly.type
_entity_poly.pdbx_seq_one_letter_code
_entity_poly.pdbx_strand_id
1 'polypeptide(L)' 'VNVGVPVPREPFSFGGWNESKFGVGDITGKSSIEFWTKLKKSTTKWNPEAGVNWMS' A
#
# COMPACT_ATOMS: atom_id res chain seq x y z
N VAL A 1 7.31 -12.07 21.75
CA VAL A 1 7.27 -13.21 22.71
C VAL A 1 8.10 -12.80 23.92
N ASN A 2 7.57 -12.97 25.15
CA ASN A 2 8.17 -12.45 26.39
C ASN A 2 8.24 -10.91 26.47
N VAL A 3 7.17 -10.22 26.06
CA VAL A 3 7.06 -8.75 26.12
C VAL A 3 5.74 -8.39 26.79
N GLY A 4 5.77 -7.48 27.78
CA GLY A 4 4.58 -7.10 28.56
C GLY A 4 3.52 -6.34 27.75
N VAL A 5 3.96 -5.40 26.90
CA VAL A 5 3.08 -4.71 25.95
C VAL A 5 3.73 -4.70 24.56
N PRO A 6 3.24 -5.49 23.60
CA PRO A 6 3.85 -5.61 22.29
C PRO A 6 3.37 -4.47 21.37
N VAL A 7 3.95 -3.27 21.52
CA VAL A 7 3.68 -2.12 20.64
C VAL A 7 4.74 -2.09 19.53
N PRO A 8 4.38 -2.31 18.25
CA PRO A 8 5.28 -2.09 17.14
C PRO A 8 5.72 -0.63 17.06
N ARG A 9 7.02 -0.41 16.82
CA ARG A 9 7.63 0.90 16.57
C ARG A 9 8.05 0.98 15.11
N GLU A 10 8.34 2.17 14.63
CA GLU A 10 8.83 2.39 13.27
C GLU A 10 10.05 1.50 12.98
N PRO A 11 10.13 0.84 11.80
CA PRO A 11 9.28 1.02 10.61
C PRO A 11 8.08 0.06 10.53
N PHE A 12 7.74 -0.63 11.62
CA PHE A 12 6.66 -1.63 11.64
C PHE A 12 5.28 -1.00 11.82
N SER A 13 4.27 -1.67 11.27
CA SER A 13 2.87 -1.24 11.36
C SER A 13 2.28 -1.44 12.76
N PHE A 14 1.56 -0.44 13.27
CA PHE A 14 0.66 -0.56 14.41
C PHE A 14 -0.80 -0.70 13.95
N GLY A 15 -1.44 -1.82 14.30
CA GLY A 15 -2.80 -2.16 13.89
C GLY A 15 -3.46 -3.17 14.82
N GLY A 16 -4.56 -3.77 14.34
CA GLY A 16 -5.39 -4.72 15.10
C GLY A 16 -6.23 -5.58 14.17
N TRP A 17 -7.07 -6.44 14.75
CA TRP A 17 -7.95 -7.39 14.06
C TRP A 17 -9.35 -7.39 14.70
N ASN A 18 -10.39 -7.75 13.94
CA ASN A 18 -11.79 -7.72 14.39
C ASN A 18 -12.22 -6.32 14.89
N GLU A 19 -12.85 -6.22 16.07
CA GLU A 19 -13.34 -4.96 16.64
C GLU A 19 -12.23 -4.04 17.17
N SER A 20 -10.97 -4.48 17.16
CA SER A 20 -9.82 -3.64 17.54
C SER A 20 -9.29 -2.76 16.41
N LYS A 21 -9.82 -2.90 15.18
CA LYS A 21 -9.44 -2.09 14.02
C LYS A 21 -10.59 -2.00 13.02
N PHE A 22 -10.84 -0.79 12.51
CA PHE A 22 -11.80 -0.53 11.44
C PHE A 22 -11.10 0.09 10.23
N GLY A 23 -11.62 -0.16 9.04
CA GLY A 23 -11.08 0.39 7.79
C GLY A 23 -9.86 -0.36 7.25
N VAL A 24 -9.13 0.29 6.34
CA VAL A 24 -8.00 -0.28 5.59
C VAL A 24 -6.72 0.47 5.97
N GLY A 25 -5.60 -0.26 6.00
CA GLY A 25 -4.29 0.29 6.35
C GLY A 25 -4.01 0.24 7.86
N ASP A 26 -2.74 0.36 8.23
CA ASP A 26 -2.32 0.48 9.63
C ASP A 26 -1.94 1.93 9.97
N ILE A 27 -1.84 2.25 11.27
CA ILE A 27 -1.61 3.63 11.73
C ILE A 27 -0.19 4.11 11.39
N THR A 28 0.80 3.22 11.47
CA THR A 28 2.22 3.49 11.18
C THR A 28 2.77 2.49 10.16
N GLY A 29 4.05 2.65 9.81
CA GLY A 29 4.75 1.76 8.88
C GLY A 29 4.37 1.99 7.42
N LYS A 30 4.74 1.05 6.55
CA LYS A 30 4.49 1.17 5.10
C LYS A 30 3.00 1.28 4.76
N SER A 31 2.16 0.59 5.52
CA SER A 31 0.71 0.54 5.27
C SER A 31 0.03 1.91 5.46
N SER A 32 0.53 2.76 6.37
CA SER A 32 -0.02 4.10 6.55
C SER A 32 0.25 5.03 5.36
N ILE A 33 1.38 4.82 4.65
CA ILE A 33 1.71 5.57 3.43
C ILE A 33 0.75 5.19 2.31
N GLU A 34 0.41 3.91 2.19
CA GLU A 34 -0.52 3.40 1.18
C GLU A 34 -1.94 3.96 1.37
N PHE A 35 -2.33 4.28 2.60
CA PHE A 35 -3.62 4.94 2.87
C PHE A 35 -3.72 6.35 2.29
N TRP A 36 -2.63 7.11 2.32
CA TRP A 36 -2.57 8.49 1.82
C TRP A 36 -2.10 8.61 0.37
N THR A 37 -1.82 7.50 -0.29
CA THR A 37 -1.35 7.47 -1.67
C THR A 37 -2.25 6.62 -2.54
N LYS A 38 -2.14 6.78 -3.86
CA LYS A 38 -2.87 5.98 -4.84
C LYS A 38 -1.89 5.34 -5.80
N LEU A 39 -1.88 4.01 -5.84
CA LEU A 39 -1.02 3.27 -6.76
C LEU A 39 -1.47 3.49 -8.20
N LYS A 40 -0.58 4.00 -9.04
CA LYS A 40 -0.79 4.17 -10.48
C LYS A 40 0.14 3.25 -11.25
N LYS A 41 -0.42 2.31 -12.02
CA LYS A 41 0.32 1.48 -12.98
C LYS A 41 0.16 2.09 -14.38
N SER A 42 1.27 2.34 -15.06
CA SER A 42 1.29 2.83 -16.44
C SER A 42 2.15 1.90 -17.29
N THR A 43 1.67 1.59 -18.49
CA THR A 43 2.39 0.84 -19.50
C THR A 43 2.55 1.74 -20.71
N THR A 44 3.77 1.86 -21.23
CA THR A 44 4.08 2.70 -22.40
C THR A 44 4.78 1.86 -23.45
N LYS A 45 4.26 1.89 -24.69
CA LYS A 45 4.89 1.32 -25.87
C LYS A 45 5.56 2.44 -26.66
N TRP A 46 6.82 2.26 -27.03
CA TRP A 46 7.56 3.21 -27.87
C TRP A 46 7.73 2.60 -29.27
N ASN A 47 6.81 2.92 -30.17
CA ASN A 47 6.92 2.57 -31.58
C ASN A 47 6.44 3.77 -32.43
N PRO A 48 7.30 4.36 -33.28
CA PRO A 48 6.92 5.51 -34.11
C PRO A 48 5.76 5.23 -35.08
N GLU A 49 5.59 3.96 -35.50
CA GLU A 49 4.57 3.52 -36.46
C GLU A 49 3.30 2.97 -35.77
N ALA A 50 3.30 2.90 -34.44
CA ALA A 50 2.16 2.41 -33.68
C ALA A 50 0.99 3.39 -33.72
N GLY A 51 -0.15 2.95 -34.26
CA GLY A 51 -1.41 3.68 -34.13
C GLY A 51 -1.93 3.69 -32.67
N VAL A 52 -2.71 4.72 -32.31
CA VAL A 52 -3.43 4.77 -31.03
C VAL A 52 -4.67 3.88 -31.14
N ASN A 53 -4.49 2.57 -31.06
CA ASN A 53 -5.57 1.60 -31.02
C ASN A 53 -5.22 0.42 -30.09
N TRP A 54 -6.21 -0.41 -29.81
CA TRP A 54 -6.10 -1.55 -28.89
C TRP A 54 -5.26 -2.72 -29.42
N MET A 55 -4.92 -2.74 -30.72
CA MET A 55 -4.08 -3.75 -31.38
C MET A 55 -2.62 -3.29 -31.57
N SER A 56 -2.27 -2.09 -31.11
CA SER A 56 -0.89 -1.64 -31.04
C SER A 56 -0.26 -2.07 -29.73
#